data_AF-A0A8D6PW19-F1
#
_entry.id   AF-A0A8D6PW19-F1
#
_cell.length_a   1.000
_cell.length_b   1.000
_cell.length_c   1.000
_cell.angle_alpha   90.00
_cell.angle_beta   90.00
_cell.angle_gamma   90.00
#
_symmetry.space_group_name_H-M   'P 1'
#
loop_
_entity.id
_entity.type
_entity.pdbx_description
1 polymer ?
#
loop_
_entity_poly.entity_id
_entity_poly.type
_entity_poly.pdbx_seq_one_letter_code
_entity_poly.pdbx_strand_id
1 'polypeptide(L)'
;MGWDNAPSHICRGGDLRGLAFCCPPIKYCPIHKALKILKLSPEEFVRIKEEFGNRTKLGLGKNTCFGSLVWCCKITKPCPYRDYELAKNNITPDEYMELKKELAEEIIKNSPFFKEAVEVFVKKGIPKDVAEKCILETGDLKKAYQLAIKMLNKK
;
A
#
# COMPACT_ATOMS: atom_id res chain seq x y z
N MET A 1 -0.76 16.85 -1.76
CA MET A 1 -1.62 15.69 -2.01
C MET A 1 -1.43 14.77 -0.80
N GLY A 2 -2.47 14.17 -0.22
CA GLY A 2 -2.33 13.37 1.01
C GLY A 2 -1.30 12.23 0.97
N TRP A 3 -0.81 11.90 -0.23
CA TRP A 3 0.36 11.04 -0.43
C TRP A 3 1.15 11.48 -1.67
N ASP A 4 2.07 12.44 -1.50
CA ASP A 4 2.79 13.11 -2.61
C ASP A 4 3.61 12.16 -3.50
N ASN A 5 4.26 11.15 -2.90
CA ASN A 5 5.05 10.14 -3.62
C ASN A 5 4.28 8.82 -3.84
N ALA A 6 2.95 8.87 -3.89
CA ALA A 6 2.11 7.70 -4.09
C ALA A 6 2.51 6.93 -5.36
N PRO A 7 2.71 5.61 -5.28
CA PRO A 7 3.10 4.79 -6.41
C PRO A 7 1.98 4.75 -7.46
N SER A 8 2.33 4.21 -8.63
CA SER A 8 1.33 3.76 -9.59
C SER A 8 0.67 2.46 -9.11
N HIS A 9 -0.35 1.99 -9.85
CA HIS A 9 -0.92 0.66 -9.62
C HIS A 9 0.09 -0.42 -10.00
N ILE A 10 0.00 -1.60 -9.38
CA ILE A 10 0.86 -2.74 -9.74
C ILE A 10 0.75 -3.08 -11.24
N CYS A 11 -0.46 -3.01 -11.80
CA CYS A 11 -0.69 -3.25 -13.24
C CYS A 11 -0.07 -2.19 -14.18
N ARG A 12 0.42 -1.08 -13.63
CA ARG A 12 1.09 0.00 -14.36
C ARG A 12 2.56 0.17 -13.89
N GLY A 13 3.16 -0.88 -13.33
CA GLY A 13 4.56 -0.88 -12.92
C GLY A 13 4.84 -0.14 -11.60
N GLY A 14 3.84 0.04 -10.74
CA GLY A 14 4.05 0.53 -9.37
C GLY A 14 4.83 -0.45 -8.50
N ASP A 15 5.49 0.07 -7.47
CA ASP A 15 6.11 -0.74 -6.41
C ASP A 15 5.06 -1.37 -5.48
N LEU A 16 5.50 -2.14 -4.47
CA LEU A 16 4.62 -2.93 -3.61
C LEU A 16 3.57 -2.09 -2.87
N ARG A 17 3.82 -0.80 -2.61
CA ARG A 17 2.84 0.11 -2.00
C ARG A 17 1.60 0.29 -2.89
N GLY A 18 1.73 0.04 -4.20
CA GLY A 18 0.65 0.10 -5.18
C GLY A 18 -0.48 -0.92 -4.93
N LEU A 19 -0.26 -1.92 -4.08
CA LEU A 19 -1.27 -2.88 -3.64
C LEU A 19 -2.46 -2.21 -2.92
N ALA A 20 -2.27 -1.03 -2.31
CA ALA A 20 -3.37 -0.25 -1.75
C ALA A 20 -4.45 0.09 -2.79
N PHE A 21 -4.08 0.19 -4.07
CA PHE A 21 -4.99 0.50 -5.19
C PHE A 21 -5.46 -0.71 -5.98
N CYS A 22 -5.07 -1.93 -5.58
CA CYS A 22 -5.46 -3.15 -6.26
C CYS A 22 -6.83 -3.67 -5.80
N CYS A 23 -7.59 -4.20 -6.77
CA CYS A 23 -8.81 -4.98 -6.54
C CYS A 23 -8.50 -6.35 -5.90
N PRO A 24 -9.52 -7.12 -5.47
CA PRO A 24 -9.32 -8.49 -5.03
C PRO A 24 -8.64 -9.36 -6.12
N PRO A 25 -7.77 -10.32 -5.75
CA PRO A 25 -6.97 -11.16 -6.64
C PRO A 25 -7.77 -12.26 -7.39
N ILE A 26 -9.01 -11.95 -7.82
CA ILE A 26 -9.92 -12.91 -8.47
C ILE A 26 -9.64 -13.14 -9.96
N LYS A 27 -8.78 -12.32 -10.57
CA LYS A 27 -8.38 -12.43 -11.98
C LYS A 27 -6.88 -12.62 -12.07
N TYR A 28 -6.41 -13.27 -13.13
CA TYR A 28 -4.99 -13.36 -13.41
C TYR A 28 -4.44 -11.99 -13.83
N CYS A 29 -3.75 -11.30 -12.92
CA CYS A 29 -3.11 -10.02 -13.18
C CYS A 29 -1.80 -9.87 -12.39
N PRO A 30 -1.02 -8.80 -12.61
CA PRO A 30 0.26 -8.58 -11.93
C PRO A 30 0.24 -8.60 -10.39
N ILE A 31 -0.94 -8.49 -9.77
CA ILE A 31 -1.11 -8.62 -8.31
C ILE A 31 -0.50 -9.92 -7.76
N HIS A 32 -0.67 -11.05 -8.46
CA HIS A 32 -0.19 -12.35 -7.99
C HIS A 32 1.33 -12.40 -7.86
N LYS A 33 2.05 -11.70 -8.75
CA LYS A 33 3.51 -11.56 -8.65
C LYS A 33 3.90 -10.71 -7.44
N ALA A 34 3.19 -9.62 -7.17
CA ALA A 34 3.43 -8.77 -6.01
C ALA A 34 3.13 -9.51 -4.69
N LEU A 35 2.04 -10.27 -4.61
CA LEU A 35 1.71 -11.10 -3.45
C LEU A 35 2.76 -12.20 -3.21
N LYS A 36 3.26 -12.82 -4.28
CA LYS A 36 4.36 -13.79 -4.18
C LYS A 36 5.65 -13.16 -3.62
N ILE A 37 5.98 -11.93 -4.01
CA ILE A 37 7.12 -11.19 -3.45
C ILE A 37 6.90 -10.92 -1.95
N LEU A 38 5.70 -10.50 -1.57
CA LEU A 38 5.32 -10.29 -0.18
C LEU A 38 5.19 -11.58 0.63
N LYS A 39 5.16 -12.74 -0.04
CA LYS A 39 4.85 -14.05 0.57
C LYS A 39 3.48 -14.05 1.25
N LEU A 40 2.51 -13.38 0.65
CA LEU A 40 1.11 -13.37 1.08
C LEU A 40 0.27 -14.25 0.17
N SER A 41 -0.67 -14.98 0.75
CA SER A 41 -1.74 -15.62 0.00
C SER A 41 -2.78 -14.58 -0.49
N PRO A 42 -3.55 -14.88 -1.56
CA PRO A 42 -4.70 -14.08 -1.95
C PRO A 42 -5.67 -13.79 -0.80
N GLU A 43 -5.95 -14.80 0.04
CA GLU A 43 -6.86 -14.73 1.17
C GLU A 43 -6.32 -13.83 2.28
N GLU A 44 -5.02 -13.92 2.59
CA GLU A 44 -4.36 -13.04 3.57
C GLU A 44 -4.41 -11.59 3.11
N PHE A 45 -4.13 -11.33 1.83
CA PHE A 45 -4.22 -9.99 1.25
C PHE A 45 -5.64 -9.42 1.35
N VAL A 46 -6.65 -10.24 1.06
CA VAL A 46 -8.05 -9.83 1.18
C VAL A 46 -8.39 -9.51 2.63
N ARG A 47 -8.05 -10.41 3.56
CA ARG A 47 -8.28 -10.23 5.00
C ARG A 47 -7.66 -8.93 5.51
N ILE A 48 -6.39 -8.67 5.21
CA ILE A 48 -5.70 -7.43 5.63
C ILE A 48 -6.45 -6.19 5.15
N LYS A 49 -6.89 -6.18 3.89
CA LYS A 49 -7.64 -5.05 3.34
C LYS A 49 -9.01 -4.90 4.01
N GLU A 50 -9.77 -5.98 4.14
CA GLU A 50 -11.11 -5.92 4.75
C GLU A 50 -11.05 -5.50 6.21
N GLU A 51 -10.11 -6.03 7.00
CA GLU A 51 -9.88 -5.62 8.38
C GLU A 51 -9.49 -4.14 8.48
N PHE A 52 -8.63 -3.64 7.57
CA PHE A 52 -8.33 -2.20 7.48
C PHE A 52 -9.56 -1.37 7.11
N GLY A 53 -10.37 -1.85 6.16
CA GLY A 53 -11.63 -1.22 5.77
C GLY A 53 -12.60 -1.12 6.95
N ASN A 54 -12.76 -2.19 7.73
CA ASN A 54 -13.69 -2.24 8.86
C ASN A 54 -13.38 -1.22 9.97
N ARG A 55 -12.11 -0.81 10.11
CA ARG A 55 -11.67 0.17 11.12
C ARG A 55 -11.43 1.58 10.59
N THR A 56 -11.64 1.82 9.30
CA THR A 56 -11.37 3.12 8.66
C THR A 56 -12.50 3.57 7.75
N LYS A 57 -12.48 4.82 7.28
CA LYS A 57 -13.43 5.30 6.28
C LYS A 57 -13.29 4.58 4.92
N LEU A 58 -12.22 3.81 4.69
CA LEU A 58 -12.11 3.00 3.47
C LEU A 58 -13.12 1.86 3.43
N GLY A 59 -13.70 1.43 4.55
CA GLY A 59 -14.79 0.45 4.58
C GLY A 59 -16.10 0.96 3.97
N LEU A 60 -16.27 2.28 3.85
CA LEU A 60 -17.45 2.91 3.24
C LEU A 60 -17.44 2.75 1.70
N GLY A 61 -18.48 3.23 1.03
CA GLY A 61 -18.56 3.20 -0.43
C GLY A 61 -19.28 1.98 -1.00
N LYS A 62 -20.44 1.63 -0.45
CA LYS A 62 -21.25 0.47 -0.89
C LYS A 62 -21.56 0.44 -2.39
N ASN A 63 -21.60 1.62 -3.03
CA ASN A 63 -21.84 1.76 -4.47
C ASN A 63 -20.56 1.73 -5.33
N THR A 64 -19.39 1.51 -4.72
CA THR A 64 -18.12 1.36 -5.45
C THR A 64 -17.86 -0.08 -5.85
N CYS A 65 -16.80 -0.31 -6.65
CA CYS A 65 -16.38 -1.66 -6.99
C CYS A 65 -16.12 -2.49 -5.73
N PHE A 66 -16.69 -3.69 -5.67
CA PHE A 66 -16.57 -4.59 -4.50
C PHE A 66 -17.10 -3.98 -3.20
N GLY A 67 -17.98 -2.97 -3.27
CA GLY A 67 -18.73 -2.45 -2.14
C GLY A 67 -17.92 -1.65 -1.12
N SER A 68 -16.66 -1.29 -1.41
CA SER A 68 -15.80 -0.59 -0.46
C SER A 68 -14.69 0.22 -1.13
N LEU A 69 -14.40 1.40 -0.58
CA LEU A 69 -13.30 2.29 -0.99
C LEU A 69 -11.91 1.63 -0.79
N VAL A 70 -11.79 0.57 0.01
CA VAL A 70 -10.55 -0.20 0.18
C VAL A 70 -10.08 -0.83 -1.13
N TRP A 71 -11.01 -1.16 -2.02
CA TRP A 71 -10.76 -1.73 -3.35
C TRP A 71 -10.62 -0.69 -4.44
N CYS A 72 -10.95 0.57 -4.15
CA CYS A 72 -10.90 1.64 -5.13
C CYS A 72 -9.48 2.01 -5.55
N CYS A 73 -9.37 2.43 -6.80
CA CYS A 73 -8.15 2.86 -7.47
C CYS A 73 -7.69 4.26 -7.04
N LYS A 74 -6.41 4.58 -7.29
CA LYS A 74 -5.79 5.88 -6.98
C LYS A 74 -6.62 7.05 -7.52
N ILE A 75 -6.67 8.14 -6.76
CA ILE A 75 -7.52 9.31 -7.07
C ILE A 75 -7.31 9.91 -8.46
N THR A 76 -6.09 9.80 -9.00
CA THR A 76 -5.75 10.28 -10.34
C THR A 76 -6.39 9.49 -11.48
N LYS A 77 -6.97 8.32 -11.21
CA LYS A 77 -7.79 7.59 -12.19
C LYS A 77 -9.25 8.07 -12.05
N PRO A 78 -9.88 8.60 -13.13
CA PRO A 78 -11.26 9.07 -13.05
C PRO A 78 -12.22 7.91 -12.72
N CYS A 79 -13.09 8.09 -11.74
CA CYS A 79 -14.08 7.09 -11.35
C CYS A 79 -15.30 7.76 -10.69
N PRO A 80 -16.44 7.91 -11.40
CA PRO A 80 -17.59 8.63 -10.86
C PRO A 80 -18.17 7.98 -9.61
N TYR A 81 -18.15 6.64 -9.50
CA TYR A 81 -18.64 5.93 -8.33
C TYR A 81 -17.80 6.19 -7.07
N ARG A 82 -16.47 6.17 -7.21
CA ARG A 82 -15.57 6.51 -6.10
C ARG A 82 -15.78 7.96 -5.70
N ASP A 83 -15.75 8.87 -6.67
CA ASP A 83 -15.78 10.32 -6.39
C ASP A 83 -17.13 10.72 -5.76
N TYR A 84 -18.23 10.11 -6.21
CA TYR A 84 -19.54 10.24 -5.57
C TYR A 84 -19.54 9.75 -4.12
N GLU A 85 -19.01 8.54 -3.84
CA GLU A 85 -18.98 8.01 -2.49
C GLU A 85 -18.02 8.78 -1.57
N LEU A 86 -16.91 9.30 -2.09
CA LEU A 86 -16.03 10.19 -1.33
C LEU A 86 -16.78 11.46 -0.90
N ALA A 87 -17.45 12.13 -1.85
CA ALA A 87 -18.23 13.34 -1.56
C ALA A 87 -19.39 13.04 -0.58
N LYS A 88 -20.16 11.97 -0.83
CA LYS A 88 -21.29 11.56 0.02
C LYS A 88 -20.89 11.29 1.47
N ASN A 89 -19.70 10.73 1.68
CA ASN A 89 -19.20 10.39 3.02
C ASN A 89 -18.27 11.47 3.60
N ASN A 90 -18.20 12.66 3.01
CA ASN A 90 -17.32 13.76 3.41
C ASN A 90 -15.85 13.34 3.56
N ILE A 91 -15.35 12.52 2.63
CA ILE A 91 -13.95 12.09 2.58
C ILE A 91 -13.25 12.95 1.53
N THR A 92 -12.28 13.74 1.95
CA THR A 92 -11.54 14.59 1.01
C THR A 92 -10.59 13.76 0.14
N PRO A 93 -10.21 14.25 -1.05
CA PRO A 93 -9.17 13.64 -1.87
C PRO A 93 -7.86 13.35 -1.13
N ASP A 94 -7.43 14.26 -0.27
CA ASP A 94 -6.20 14.13 0.50
C ASP A 94 -6.35 13.07 1.61
N GLU A 95 -7.44 13.13 2.38
CA GLU A 95 -7.74 12.10 3.40
C GLU A 95 -7.83 10.69 2.78
N TYR A 96 -8.47 10.56 1.61
CA TYR A 96 -8.51 9.29 0.88
C TYR A 96 -7.12 8.78 0.53
N MET A 97 -6.23 9.66 0.10
CA MET A 97 -4.86 9.31 -0.26
C MET A 97 -3.99 9.00 0.96
N GLU A 98 -4.21 9.66 2.09
CA GLU A 98 -3.59 9.35 3.39
C GLU A 98 -4.01 7.95 3.87
N LEU A 99 -5.31 7.65 3.87
CA LEU A 99 -5.82 6.32 4.20
C LEU A 99 -5.27 5.24 3.27
N LYS A 100 -5.07 5.55 1.99
CA LYS A 100 -4.44 4.62 1.04
C LYS A 100 -2.96 4.42 1.30
N LYS A 101 -2.25 5.44 1.81
CA LYS A 101 -0.86 5.31 2.26
C LYS A 101 -0.80 4.37 3.47
N GLU A 102 -1.64 4.60 4.47
CA GLU A 102 -1.72 3.73 5.66
C GLU A 102 -2.06 2.28 5.28
N LEU A 103 -3.00 2.07 4.36
CA LEU A 103 -3.32 0.74 3.84
C LEU A 103 -2.12 0.08 3.16
N ALA A 104 -1.31 0.84 2.41
CA ALA A 104 -0.10 0.30 1.80
C ALA A 104 0.92 -0.15 2.84
N GLU A 105 1.11 0.65 3.89
CA GLU A 105 1.97 0.30 5.02
C GLU A 105 1.44 -0.93 5.76
N GLU A 106 0.13 -1.03 5.99
CA GLU A 106 -0.51 -2.16 6.64
C GLU A 106 -0.27 -3.48 5.88
N ILE A 107 -0.46 -3.46 4.55
CA ILE A 107 -0.22 -4.62 3.68
C ILE A 107 1.23 -5.07 3.77
N ILE A 108 2.17 -4.14 3.74
CA ILE A 108 3.60 -4.47 3.79
C ILE A 108 3.98 -4.97 5.20
N LYS A 109 3.59 -4.28 6.27
CA LYS A 109 3.91 -4.66 7.67
C LYS A 109 3.42 -6.06 8.02
N ASN A 110 2.25 -6.46 7.52
CA ASN A 110 1.67 -7.78 7.78
C ASN A 110 2.23 -8.88 6.86
N SER A 111 3.22 -8.58 6.01
CA SER A 111 3.84 -9.56 5.13
C SER A 111 5.08 -10.24 5.76
N PRO A 112 5.32 -11.54 5.53
CA PRO A 112 6.58 -12.18 5.92
C PRO A 112 7.80 -11.50 5.31
N PHE A 113 7.67 -11.00 4.07
CA PHE A 113 8.71 -10.23 3.39
C PHE A 113 9.24 -9.06 4.22
N PHE A 114 8.37 -8.33 4.91
CA PHE A 114 8.79 -7.15 5.68
C PHE A 114 9.73 -7.52 6.82
N LYS A 115 9.42 -8.59 7.57
CA LYS A 115 10.26 -9.09 8.66
C LYS A 115 11.65 -9.48 8.15
N GLU A 116 11.68 -10.27 7.08
CA GLU A 116 12.93 -10.71 6.45
C GLU A 116 13.75 -9.53 5.90
N ALA A 117 13.09 -8.57 5.24
CA ALA A 117 13.74 -7.39 4.70
C ALA A 117 14.39 -6.53 5.80
N VAL A 118 13.68 -6.32 6.92
CA VAL A 118 14.21 -5.60 8.08
C VAL A 118 15.41 -6.34 8.67
N GLU A 119 15.34 -7.66 8.84
CA GLU A 119 16.47 -8.46 9.33
C GLU A 119 17.71 -8.35 8.44
N VAL A 120 17.53 -8.37 7.12
CA VAL A 120 18.63 -8.20 6.16
C VAL A 120 19.27 -6.82 6.29
N PHE A 121 18.47 -5.77 6.49
CA PHE A 121 18.99 -4.41 6.65
C PHE A 121 19.76 -4.25 7.97
N VAL A 122 19.22 -4.80 9.06
CA VAL A 122 19.89 -4.80 10.38
C VAL A 122 21.21 -5.55 10.32
N LYS A 123 21.27 -6.71 9.66
CA LYS A 123 22.53 -7.45 9.42
C LYS A 123 23.57 -6.65 8.62
N LYS A 124 23.14 -5.68 7.83
CA LYS A 124 24.01 -4.76 7.08
C LYS A 124 24.36 -3.49 7.86
N GLY A 125 24.03 -3.42 9.15
CA GLY A 125 24.35 -2.29 10.02
C GLY A 125 23.37 -1.12 9.93
N ILE A 126 22.21 -1.29 9.28
CA ILE A 126 21.17 -0.25 9.24
C ILE A 126 20.31 -0.38 10.51
N PRO A 127 20.12 0.70 11.30
CA PRO A 127 19.21 0.68 12.45
C PRO A 127 17.80 0.22 12.07
N LYS A 128 17.15 -0.55 12.96
CA LYS A 128 15.85 -1.17 12.69
C LYS A 128 14.77 -0.14 12.30
N ASP A 129 14.70 0.97 13.04
CA ASP A 129 13.77 2.09 12.78
C ASP A 129 13.99 2.71 11.39
N VAL A 130 15.25 2.89 10.98
CA VAL A 130 15.60 3.38 9.64
C VAL A 130 15.22 2.37 8.57
N ALA A 131 15.48 1.09 8.81
CA ALA A 131 15.14 0.01 7.87
C ALA A 131 13.63 -0.06 7.63
N GLU A 132 12.84 -0.13 8.70
CA GLU A 132 11.38 -0.15 8.64
C GLU A 132 10.84 1.06 7.87
N LYS A 133 11.29 2.27 8.24
CA LYS A 133 10.89 3.50 7.56
C LYS A 133 11.21 3.47 6.07
N CYS A 134 12.41 3.06 5.70
CA CYS A 134 12.83 3.06 4.29
C CYS A 134 12.05 2.04 3.46
N ILE A 135 11.77 0.86 4.01
CA ILE A 135 11.02 -0.19 3.31
C ILE A 135 9.58 0.27 3.06
N LEU A 136 8.93 0.85 4.06
CA LEU A 136 7.56 1.35 3.95
C LEU A 136 7.45 2.57 3.02
N GLU A 137 8.48 3.44 3.04
CA GLU A 137 8.51 4.64 2.21
C GLU A 137 8.68 4.32 0.72
N THR A 138 9.38 3.24 0.35
CA THR A 138 9.68 2.95 -1.06
C THR A 138 8.92 1.77 -1.66
N GLY A 139 8.52 0.77 -0.85
CA GLY A 139 7.94 -0.48 -1.36
C GLY A 139 8.89 -1.29 -2.27
N ASP A 140 10.19 -0.99 -2.25
CA ASP A 140 11.21 -1.57 -3.11
C ASP A 140 12.53 -1.68 -2.33
N LEU A 141 13.10 -2.88 -2.24
CA LEU A 141 14.30 -3.15 -1.43
C LEU A 141 15.53 -2.36 -1.89
N LYS A 142 15.73 -2.24 -3.20
CA LYS A 142 16.91 -1.55 -3.74
C LYS A 142 16.83 -0.06 -3.41
N LYS A 143 15.65 0.53 -3.63
CA LYS A 143 15.39 1.94 -3.29
C LYS A 143 15.44 2.18 -1.78
N ALA A 144 14.86 1.27 -0.98
CA ALA A 144 14.88 1.35 0.47
C ALA A 144 16.31 1.35 1.00
N TYR A 145 17.16 0.46 0.48
CA TYR A 145 18.57 0.39 0.88
C TYR A 145 19.33 1.67 0.50
N GLN A 146 19.15 2.16 -0.72
CA GLN A 146 19.76 3.42 -1.17
C GLN A 146 19.31 4.61 -0.31
N LEU A 147 18.03 4.66 0.08
CA LEU A 147 17.50 5.69 0.97
C LEU A 147 18.11 5.58 2.38
N ALA A 148 18.21 4.37 2.93
CA ALA A 148 18.81 4.14 4.24
C ALA A 148 20.27 4.61 4.29
N ILE A 149 21.08 4.27 3.29
CA ILE A 149 22.48 4.74 3.20
C ILE A 149 22.54 6.27 3.10
N LYS A 150 21.68 6.89 2.29
CA LYS A 150 21.61 8.37 2.21
C LYS A 150 21.22 9.02 3.53
N MET A 151 20.35 8.39 4.33
CA MET A 151 19.95 8.90 5.65
C MET A 151 21.08 8.78 6.67
N LEU A 152 21.85 7.70 6.62
CA LEU A 152 22.99 7.49 7.52
C LEU A 152 24.18 8.41 7.19
N ASN A 153 24.44 8.67 5.91
CA ASN A 153 25.52 9.56 5.47
C ASN A 153 25.19 11.06 5.59
N LYS A 154 23.93 11.41 5.93
CA LYS A 154 23.48 12.78 6.19
C LYS A 154 23.45 13.13 7.68
N LYS A 155 23.80 12.18 8.56
CA LYS A 155 24.13 12.42 9.96
C LYS A 155 25.62 12.72 10.08
#